data_AF-A0A7Y0PWM1-F1
#
_entry.id   AF-A0A7Y0PWM1-F1
#
_cell.length_a   1.000
_cell.length_b   1.000
_cell.length_c   1.000
_cell.angle_alpha   90.00
_cell.angle_beta   90.00
_cell.angle_gamma   90.00
#
_symmetry.space_group_name_H-M   'P 1'
#
loop_
_entity.id
_entity.type
_entity.pdbx_description
1 polymer ?
#
loop_
_entity_poly.entity_id
_entity_poly.type
_entity_poly.pdbx_seq_one_letter_code
_entity_poly.pdbx_strand_id
1 'polypeptide(L)'
;MELSIKQSGVLHRMLSGTAISIGIIIFGILLNPFNFHSNLTLLEKSSVLFKSLIILALCLTFSIGRLAKHRFFSPDELDEKGLRTDSDRAILLQSLLQNTLEQSVLAAFVYGTWTFVMPSAWLSVVPLAALSFALGRVLFFAGYRRGAVGRALGFTMAFYPSVLMLICTVCFLPLSAVTVGC
;
A
#
# COMPACT_ATOMS: atom_id res chain seq x y z
N MET A 1 7.66 -14.37 -27.37
CA MET A 1 8.20 -13.05 -27.01
C MET A 1 9.20 -13.27 -25.89
N GLU A 2 10.51 -13.21 -26.16
CA GLU A 2 11.53 -13.38 -25.13
C GLU A 2 11.60 -12.13 -24.23
N LEU A 3 11.55 -12.32 -22.92
CA LEU A 3 11.69 -11.23 -21.95
C LEU A 3 13.18 -10.86 -21.85
N SER A 4 13.49 -9.57 -21.89
CA SER A 4 14.85 -9.11 -21.58
C SER A 4 15.22 -9.48 -20.13
N ILE A 5 16.52 -9.62 -19.85
CA ILE A 5 17.05 -9.98 -18.51
C ILE A 5 16.48 -9.05 -17.42
N LYS A 6 16.32 -7.75 -17.71
CA LYS A 6 15.72 -6.77 -16.80
C LYS A 6 14.23 -7.03 -16.57
N GLN A 7 13.47 -7.37 -17.61
CA GLN A 7 12.04 -7.69 -17.49
C GLN A 7 11.81 -8.99 -16.73
N SER A 8 12.65 -10.01 -16.95
CA SER A 8 12.62 -11.26 -16.19
C SER A 8 12.86 -11.01 -14.68
N GLY A 9 13.83 -10.16 -14.35
CA GLY A 9 14.09 -9.76 -12.96
C GLY A 9 12.92 -9.02 -12.30
N VAL A 10 12.25 -8.11 -13.02
CA VAL A 10 11.05 -7.43 -12.53
C VAL A 10 9.90 -8.42 -12.33
N LEU A 11 9.66 -9.29 -13.32
CA LEU A 11 8.61 -10.31 -13.24
C LEU A 11 8.78 -11.21 -12.01
N HIS A 12 10.01 -11.66 -11.75
CA HIS A 12 10.28 -12.49 -10.57
C HIS A 12 9.90 -11.76 -9.27
N ARG A 13 10.23 -10.47 -9.13
CA ARG A 13 9.84 -9.68 -7.96
C ARG A 13 8.33 -9.46 -7.86
N MET A 14 7.63 -9.30 -8.99
CA MET A 14 6.17 -9.23 -9.03
C MET A 14 5.53 -10.54 -8.57
N LEU A 15 6.05 -11.68 -9.01
CA LEU A 15 5.58 -12.99 -8.56
C LEU A 15 5.82 -13.18 -7.06
N SER A 16 7.00 -12.83 -6.55
CA SER A 16 7.28 -12.88 -5.10
C SER A 16 6.32 -11.99 -4.32
N GLY A 17 6.09 -10.75 -4.77
CA GLY A 17 5.15 -9.84 -4.13
C GLY A 17 3.71 -10.34 -4.15
N THR A 18 3.31 -11.02 -5.23
CA THR A 18 2.00 -11.68 -5.34
C THR A 18 1.88 -12.80 -4.31
N ALA A 19 2.87 -13.68 -4.23
CA ALA A 19 2.89 -14.78 -3.26
C ALA A 19 2.83 -14.27 -1.81
N ILE A 20 3.59 -13.21 -1.49
CA ILE A 20 3.55 -12.56 -0.18
C ILE A 20 2.16 -11.99 0.11
N SER A 21 1.54 -11.33 -0.87
CA SER A 21 0.21 -10.71 -0.70
C SER A 21 -0.89 -11.76 -0.48
N ILE A 22 -0.85 -12.86 -1.24
CA ILE A 22 -1.73 -14.02 -1.03
C ILE A 22 -1.49 -14.60 0.37
N GLY A 23 -0.22 -14.78 0.76
CA GLY A 23 0.16 -15.26 2.08
C GLY A 23 -0.39 -14.38 3.21
N ILE A 24 -0.31 -13.05 3.09
CA ILE A 24 -0.87 -12.11 4.06
C ILE A 24 -2.38 -12.29 4.22
N ILE A 25 -3.11 -12.40 3.10
CA ILE A 25 -4.58 -12.53 3.14
C ILE A 25 -4.96 -13.87 3.76
N ILE A 26 -4.35 -14.98 3.32
CA ILE A 26 -4.60 -16.31 3.87
C ILE A 26 -4.27 -16.35 5.36
N PHE A 27 -3.11 -15.80 5.76
CA PHE A 27 -2.68 -15.71 7.15
C PHE A 27 -3.68 -14.90 8.00
N GLY A 28 -4.11 -13.74 7.51
CA GLY A 28 -5.07 -12.89 8.21
C GLY A 28 -6.46 -13.53 8.34
N ILE A 29 -6.91 -14.27 7.33
CA ILE A 29 -8.22 -14.95 7.34
C ILE A 29 -8.21 -16.21 8.20
N LEU A 30 -7.24 -17.11 7.98
CA LEU A 30 -7.23 -18.44 8.59
C LEU A 30 -6.69 -18.43 10.02
N LEU A 31 -5.65 -17.64 10.28
CA LEU A 31 -5.00 -17.62 11.60
C LEU A 31 -5.43 -16.46 12.48
N ASN A 32 -6.01 -15.39 11.89
CA ASN A 32 -6.55 -14.25 12.62
C ASN A 32 -5.64 -13.80 13.79
N PRO A 33 -4.38 -13.39 13.49
CA PRO A 33 -3.34 -13.17 14.52
C PRO A 33 -3.69 -12.11 15.57
N PHE A 34 -4.63 -11.21 15.26
CA PHE A 34 -5.12 -10.20 16.21
C PHE A 34 -6.36 -10.65 16.99
N ASN A 35 -6.78 -11.91 16.80
CA ASN A 35 -7.89 -12.58 17.48
C ASN A 35 -9.21 -11.79 17.45
N PHE A 36 -9.54 -11.21 16.29
CA PHE A 36 -10.78 -10.47 16.11
C PHE A 36 -11.99 -11.41 16.10
N HIS A 37 -12.96 -11.18 16.98
CA HIS A 37 -14.16 -12.00 17.08
C HIS A 37 -15.15 -11.75 15.93
N SER A 38 -16.05 -12.69 15.67
CA SER A 38 -17.08 -12.54 14.62
C SER A 38 -18.07 -11.39 14.89
N ASN A 39 -18.30 -11.07 16.15
CA ASN A 39 -19.36 -10.16 16.60
C ASN A 39 -18.82 -8.76 16.98
N LEU A 40 -17.78 -8.27 16.32
CA LEU A 40 -17.27 -6.92 16.58
C LEU A 40 -18.32 -5.86 16.27
N THR A 41 -18.45 -4.90 17.18
CA THR A 41 -19.27 -3.70 17.03
C THR A 41 -18.73 -2.78 15.94
N LEU A 42 -19.57 -1.86 15.45
CA LEU A 42 -19.17 -0.87 14.45
C LEU A 42 -18.00 0.01 14.95
N LEU A 43 -17.99 0.35 16.24
CA LEU A 43 -16.94 1.15 16.86
C LEU A 43 -15.61 0.40 16.88
N GLU A 44 -15.60 -0.89 17.23
CA GLU A 44 -14.39 -1.71 17.24
C GLU A 44 -13.82 -1.90 15.83
N LYS A 45 -14.68 -2.19 14.85
CA LYS A 45 -14.28 -2.28 13.44
C LYS A 45 -13.63 -0.97 12.96
N SER A 46 -14.28 0.16 13.27
CA SER A 46 -13.76 1.49 12.93
C SER A 46 -12.42 1.76 13.61
N SER A 47 -12.24 1.35 14.87
CA SER A 47 -10.97 1.48 15.58
C SER A 47 -9.83 0.75 14.85
N VAL A 48 -10.06 -0.47 14.38
CA VAL A 48 -9.04 -1.24 13.63
C VAL A 48 -8.71 -0.57 12.30
N LEU A 49 -9.72 -0.09 11.58
CA LEU A 49 -9.53 0.66 10.34
C LEU A 49 -8.66 1.91 10.58
N PHE A 50 -9.07 2.80 11.49
CA PHE A 50 -8.35 4.06 11.71
C PHE A 50 -6.94 3.85 12.25
N LYS A 51 -6.71 2.85 13.13
CA LYS A 51 -5.36 2.45 13.55
C LYS A 51 -4.49 2.02 12.38
N SER A 52 -5.06 1.31 11.41
CA SER A 52 -4.36 0.89 10.19
C SER A 52 -4.10 2.07 9.25
N LEU A 53 -5.03 3.03 9.15
CA LEU A 53 -4.86 4.25 8.35
C LEU A 53 -3.77 5.18 8.89
N ILE A 54 -3.51 5.18 10.20
CA ILE A 54 -2.37 5.92 10.79
C ILE A 54 -1.06 5.50 10.13
N ILE A 55 -0.87 4.22 9.81
CA ILE A 55 0.35 3.72 9.16
C ILE A 55 0.53 4.33 7.75
N LEU A 56 -0.56 4.41 6.97
CA LEU A 56 -0.56 5.06 5.65
C LEU A 56 -0.26 6.56 5.77
N ALA A 57 -0.88 7.22 6.75
CA ALA A 57 -0.66 8.64 7.01
C ALA A 57 0.80 8.93 7.39
N LEU A 58 1.43 8.10 8.23
CA LEU A 58 2.84 8.23 8.58
C LEU A 58 3.75 8.09 7.36
N CYS A 59 3.49 7.12 6.48
CA CYS A 59 4.25 6.93 5.25
C CYS A 59 4.11 8.14 4.29
N LEU A 60 2.90 8.69 4.19
CA LEU A 60 2.62 9.86 3.36
C LEU A 60 3.29 11.11 3.93
N THR A 61 3.14 11.37 5.22
CA THR A 61 3.80 12.48 5.93
C THR A 61 5.31 12.42 5.78
N PHE A 62 5.91 11.24 5.90
CA PHE A 62 7.34 11.05 5.66
C PHE A 62 7.74 11.41 4.22
N SER A 63 6.94 11.00 3.23
CA SER A 63 7.20 11.30 1.81
C SER A 63 7.07 12.80 1.51
N ILE A 64 6.06 13.46 2.09
CA ILE A 64 5.86 14.92 2.01
C ILE A 64 7.05 15.63 2.66
N GLY A 65 7.42 15.25 3.89
CA GLY A 65 8.52 15.87 4.63
C GLY A 65 9.87 15.77 3.90
N ARG A 66 10.13 14.66 3.20
CA ARG A 66 11.35 14.51 2.38
C ARG A 66 11.40 15.47 1.20
N LEU A 67 10.28 15.66 0.49
CA LEU A 67 10.20 16.61 -0.63
C LEU A 67 10.24 18.05 -0.13
N ALA A 68 9.49 18.37 0.93
CA ALA A 68 9.49 19.69 1.55
C ALA A 68 10.90 20.08 2.04
N LYS A 69 11.58 19.17 2.74
CA LYS A 69 12.98 19.41 3.16
C LYS A 69 13.91 19.67 1.98
N HIS A 70 13.69 19.01 0.84
CA HIS A 70 14.48 19.28 -0.36
C HIS A 70 14.24 20.69 -0.88
N ARG A 71 12.96 21.07 -1.04
CA ARG A 71 12.57 22.38 -1.59
C ARG A 71 12.97 23.57 -0.72
N PHE A 72 12.82 23.45 0.60
CA PHE A 72 13.08 24.57 1.51
C PHE A 72 14.55 24.75 1.90
N PHE A 73 15.39 23.72 1.76
CA PHE A 73 16.77 23.74 2.25
C PHE A 73 17.83 23.53 1.17
N SER A 74 17.44 23.48 -0.12
CA SER A 74 18.41 23.43 -1.22
C SER A 74 18.71 24.87 -1.66
N PRO A 75 19.98 25.34 -1.56
CA PRO A 75 20.38 26.69 -1.97
C PRO A 75 19.98 27.01 -3.42
N ASP A 76 20.03 25.99 -4.28
CA ASP A 76 19.64 26.09 -5.69
C ASP A 76 18.11 26.22 -5.92
N GLU A 77 17.26 26.00 -4.90
CA GLU A 77 15.78 26.08 -5.04
C GLU A 77 15.18 27.31 -4.32
N LEU A 78 15.99 28.07 -3.55
CA LEU A 78 15.55 29.25 -2.80
C LEU A 78 15.62 30.57 -3.60
N ASP A 79 16.26 30.59 -4.77
CA ASP A 79 16.39 31.79 -5.60
C ASP A 79 15.11 32.04 -6.44
N GLU A 80 14.38 33.09 -6.07
CA GLU A 80 13.03 33.54 -6.48
C GLU A 80 12.78 33.79 -7.99
N LYS A 81 13.65 33.39 -8.92
CA LYS A 81 13.42 33.66 -10.35
C LYS A 81 12.69 32.50 -11.01
N GLY A 82 11.37 32.67 -11.16
CA GLY A 82 10.31 31.77 -11.64
C GLY A 82 10.48 30.95 -12.94
N LEU A 83 11.70 30.64 -13.38
CA LEU A 83 12.00 29.64 -14.40
C LEU A 83 13.08 28.69 -13.85
N ARG A 84 12.70 27.63 -13.13
CA ARG A 84 13.66 26.58 -12.77
C ARG A 84 13.13 25.21 -13.13
N THR A 85 13.95 24.47 -13.89
CA THR A 85 13.82 23.04 -14.08
C THR A 85 14.05 22.37 -12.73
N ASP A 86 13.09 21.58 -12.24
CA ASP A 86 13.26 20.82 -10.99
C ASP A 86 14.57 20.01 -11.06
N SER A 87 15.33 20.00 -9.96
CA SER A 87 16.50 19.13 -9.86
C SER A 87 16.09 17.67 -10.05
N ASP A 88 16.98 16.82 -10.60
CA ASP A 88 16.72 15.38 -10.77
C ASP A 88 16.24 14.71 -9.46
N ARG A 89 16.71 15.23 -8.32
CA ARG A 89 16.32 14.78 -6.99
C ARG A 89 14.92 15.26 -6.59
N ALA A 90 14.53 16.49 -6.91
CA ALA A 90 13.17 16.98 -6.68
C ALA A 90 12.15 16.20 -7.54
N ILE A 91 12.44 15.99 -8.83
CA ILE A 91 11.60 15.16 -9.74
C ILE A 91 11.45 13.75 -9.16
N LEU A 92 12.55 13.15 -8.71
CA LEU A 92 12.54 11.85 -8.06
C LEU A 92 11.62 11.83 -6.83
N LEU A 93 11.83 12.75 -5.88
CA LEU A 93 11.06 12.82 -4.64
C LEU A 93 9.57 13.10 -4.92
N GLN A 94 9.25 13.90 -5.92
CA GLN A 94 7.90 14.15 -6.39
C GLN A 94 7.25 12.86 -6.92
N SER A 95 7.95 12.07 -7.74
CA SER A 95 7.42 10.78 -8.23
C SER A 95 7.19 9.76 -7.10
N LEU A 96 8.08 9.76 -6.10
CA LEU A 96 7.96 8.91 -4.91
C LEU A 96 6.76 9.31 -4.05
N LEU A 97 6.56 10.61 -3.88
CA LEU A 97 5.41 11.16 -3.16
C LEU A 97 4.11 10.84 -3.90
N GLN A 98 4.05 11.08 -5.21
CA GLN A 98 2.86 10.79 -6.01
C GLN A 98 2.49 9.31 -5.95
N ASN A 99 3.46 8.40 -6.13
CA ASN A 99 3.19 6.98 -6.01
C ASN A 99 2.69 6.59 -4.61
N THR A 100 3.24 7.21 -3.56
CA THR A 100 2.79 6.95 -2.19
C THR A 100 1.38 7.50 -1.94
N LEU A 101 1.05 8.66 -2.51
CA LEU A 101 -0.29 9.25 -2.44
C LEU A 101 -1.32 8.35 -3.14
N GLU A 102 -1.08 7.98 -4.39
CA GLU A 102 -1.97 7.12 -5.18
C GLU A 102 -2.24 5.79 -4.47
N GLN A 103 -1.19 5.15 -3.96
CA GLN A 103 -1.32 3.87 -3.27
C GLN A 103 -1.96 4.00 -1.88
N SER A 104 -1.67 5.07 -1.12
CA SER A 104 -2.33 5.34 0.16
C SER A 104 -3.83 5.60 -0.02
N VAL A 105 -4.23 6.36 -1.05
CA VAL A 105 -5.63 6.63 -1.35
C VAL A 105 -6.37 5.35 -1.70
N LEU A 106 -5.82 4.54 -2.61
CA LEU A 106 -6.40 3.24 -2.95
C LEU A 106 -6.52 2.34 -1.71
N ALA A 107 -5.44 2.22 -0.93
CA ALA A 107 -5.42 1.39 0.26
C ALA A 107 -6.43 1.86 1.30
N ALA A 108 -6.62 3.17 1.49
CA ALA A 108 -7.62 3.70 2.41
C ALA A 108 -9.05 3.30 2.02
N PHE A 109 -9.40 3.41 0.73
CA PHE A 109 -10.70 2.94 0.23
C PHE A 109 -10.86 1.44 0.45
N VAL A 110 -9.87 0.64 0.03
CA VAL A 110 -9.93 -0.82 0.15
C VAL A 110 -10.01 -1.27 1.61
N TYR A 111 -9.27 -0.65 2.52
CA TYR A 111 -9.31 -1.00 3.94
C TYR A 111 -10.66 -0.67 4.55
N GLY A 112 -11.25 0.47 4.17
CA GLY A 112 -12.60 0.83 4.54
C GLY A 112 -13.62 -0.20 4.04
N THR A 113 -13.60 -0.51 2.74
CA THR A 113 -14.53 -1.48 2.17
C THR A 113 -14.36 -2.86 2.79
N TRP A 114 -13.13 -3.37 2.95
CA TRP A 114 -12.90 -4.65 3.62
C TRP A 114 -13.46 -4.67 5.04
N THR A 115 -13.20 -3.62 5.83
CA THR A 115 -13.65 -3.51 7.22
C THR A 115 -15.16 -3.64 7.38
N PHE A 116 -15.93 -3.07 6.44
CA PHE A 116 -17.38 -3.00 6.56
C PHE A 116 -18.14 -4.03 5.72
N VAL A 117 -17.51 -4.63 4.70
CA VAL A 117 -18.13 -5.65 3.83
C VAL A 117 -17.77 -7.08 4.26
N MET A 118 -16.54 -7.31 4.74
CA MET A 118 -16.07 -8.66 5.07
C MET A 118 -16.50 -9.10 6.49
N PRO A 119 -16.55 -10.42 6.74
CA PRO A 119 -16.73 -10.97 8.08
C PRO A 119 -15.72 -10.38 9.09
N SER A 120 -16.19 -10.07 10.29
CA SER A 120 -15.35 -9.46 11.34
C SER A 120 -14.13 -10.33 11.72
N ALA A 121 -14.26 -11.65 11.61
CA ALA A 121 -13.16 -12.59 11.85
C ALA A 121 -11.99 -12.43 10.85
N TRP A 122 -12.22 -11.81 9.69
CA TRP A 122 -11.20 -11.58 8.65
C TRP A 122 -10.55 -10.19 8.76
N LEU A 123 -10.87 -9.44 9.82
CA LEU A 123 -10.43 -8.07 9.97
C LEU A 123 -8.90 -7.96 10.19
N SER A 124 -8.24 -9.05 10.59
CA SER A 124 -6.79 -9.15 10.74
C SER A 124 -6.02 -8.83 9.44
N VAL A 125 -6.66 -9.01 8.28
CA VAL A 125 -6.05 -8.67 6.98
C VAL A 125 -5.74 -7.17 6.87
N VAL A 126 -6.58 -6.29 7.44
CA VAL A 126 -6.43 -4.83 7.33
C VAL A 126 -5.12 -4.32 7.98
N PRO A 127 -4.83 -4.59 9.28
CA PRO A 127 -3.58 -4.18 9.89
C PRO A 127 -2.36 -4.87 9.27
N LEU A 128 -2.46 -6.14 8.84
CA LEU A 128 -1.35 -6.83 8.15
C LEU A 128 -1.03 -6.15 6.81
N ALA A 129 -2.04 -5.80 6.03
CA ALA A 129 -1.86 -5.08 4.77
C ALA A 129 -1.24 -3.69 5.01
N ALA A 130 -1.66 -2.99 6.07
CA ALA A 130 -1.06 -1.70 6.44
C ALA A 130 0.42 -1.84 6.85
N LEU A 131 0.79 -2.89 7.58
CA LEU A 131 2.18 -3.19 7.91
C LEU A 131 2.99 -3.55 6.65
N SER A 132 2.42 -4.36 5.75
CA SER A 132 3.03 -4.67 4.45
C SER A 132 3.22 -3.41 3.60
N PHE A 133 2.27 -2.47 3.65
CA PHE A 133 2.38 -1.18 2.98
C PHE A 133 3.60 -0.40 3.48
N ALA A 134 3.75 -0.24 4.79
CA ALA A 134 4.90 0.46 5.37
C ALA A 134 6.23 -0.22 5.01
N LEU A 135 6.32 -1.54 5.16
CA LEU A 135 7.52 -2.29 4.78
C LEU A 135 7.81 -2.15 3.27
N GLY A 136 6.77 -2.21 2.45
CA GLY A 136 6.86 -1.99 1.02
C GLY A 136 7.41 -0.60 0.68
N ARG A 137 7.00 0.46 1.39
CA ARG A 137 7.56 1.82 1.22
C ARG A 137 9.04 1.87 1.57
N VAL A 138 9.44 1.27 2.69
CA VAL A 138 10.86 1.20 3.11
C VAL A 138 11.71 0.51 2.03
N LEU A 139 11.25 -0.65 1.55
CA LEU A 139 11.95 -1.42 0.51
C LEU A 139 11.96 -0.67 -0.84
N PHE A 140 10.87 0.02 -1.19
CA PHE A 140 10.76 0.78 -2.42
C PHE A 140 11.75 1.94 -2.44
N PHE A 141 11.86 2.69 -1.33
CA PHE A 141 12.84 3.78 -1.21
C PHE A 141 14.28 3.27 -1.18
N ALA A 142 14.57 2.19 -0.44
CA ALA A 142 15.91 1.59 -0.39
C ALA A 142 16.35 1.01 -1.74
N GLY A 143 15.42 0.40 -2.46
CA GLY A 143 15.65 -0.23 -3.76
C GLY A 143 15.72 0.76 -4.93
N TYR A 144 15.31 2.02 -4.74
CA TYR A 144 15.15 2.96 -5.85
C TYR A 144 16.44 3.22 -6.63
N ARG A 145 17.57 3.38 -5.93
CA ARG A 145 18.89 3.61 -6.56
C ARG A 145 19.37 2.41 -7.41
N ARG A 146 18.76 1.23 -7.23
CA ARG A 146 19.06 -0.01 -7.97
C ARG A 146 18.15 -0.18 -9.20
N GLY A 147 17.39 0.84 -9.58
CA GLY A 147 16.53 0.84 -10.76
C GLY A 147 15.25 0.01 -10.59
N ALA A 148 14.63 -0.34 -11.72
CA ALA A 148 13.30 -0.97 -11.76
C ALA A 148 13.21 -2.28 -10.98
N VAL A 149 14.20 -3.18 -11.13
CA VAL A 149 14.23 -4.47 -10.42
C VAL A 149 14.36 -4.27 -8.91
N GLY A 150 15.17 -3.31 -8.49
CA GLY A 150 15.40 -3.03 -7.06
C GLY A 150 14.16 -2.53 -6.34
N ARG A 151 13.35 -1.70 -7.00
CA ARG A 151 12.13 -1.13 -6.41
C ARG A 151 10.89 -2.02 -6.58
N ALA A 152 10.91 -2.99 -7.50
CA ALA A 152 9.74 -3.81 -7.83
C ALA A 152 9.13 -4.54 -6.62
N LEU A 153 9.96 -5.12 -5.74
CA LEU A 153 9.46 -5.83 -4.57
C LEU A 153 8.71 -4.89 -3.60
N GLY A 154 9.31 -3.74 -3.27
CA GLY A 154 8.69 -2.76 -2.38
C GLY A 154 7.39 -2.17 -2.97
N PHE A 155 7.35 -1.99 -4.30
CA PHE A 155 6.13 -1.60 -5.00
C PHE A 155 5.03 -2.65 -4.80
N THR A 156 5.35 -3.91 -5.08
CA THR A 156 4.37 -5.01 -5.01
C THR A 156 3.86 -5.24 -3.58
N MET A 157 4.73 -5.20 -2.56
CA MET A 157 4.31 -5.36 -1.16
C MET A 157 3.39 -4.25 -0.65
N ALA A 158 3.49 -3.05 -1.22
CA ALA A 158 2.61 -1.94 -0.85
C ALA A 158 1.33 -1.86 -1.66
N PHE A 159 1.30 -2.44 -2.87
CA PHE A 159 0.18 -2.30 -3.79
C PHE A 159 -0.67 -3.57 -3.91
N TYR A 160 -0.04 -4.75 -4.01
CA TYR A 160 -0.74 -6.00 -4.31
C TYR A 160 -1.66 -6.50 -3.20
N PRO A 161 -1.39 -6.30 -1.90
CA PRO A 161 -2.37 -6.63 -0.86
C PRO A 161 -3.69 -5.88 -1.07
N SER A 162 -3.65 -4.58 -1.35
CA SER A 162 -4.85 -3.78 -1.62
C SER A 162 -5.59 -4.24 -2.89
N VAL A 163 -4.86 -4.58 -3.96
CA VAL A 163 -5.47 -5.10 -5.19
C VAL A 163 -6.19 -6.43 -4.93
N LEU A 164 -5.54 -7.37 -4.25
CA LEU A 164 -6.15 -8.66 -3.94
C LEU A 164 -7.33 -8.51 -2.97
N MET A 165 -7.21 -7.64 -1.96
CA MET A 165 -8.32 -7.32 -1.06
C MET A 165 -9.53 -6.77 -1.81
N LEU A 166 -9.30 -5.88 -2.78
CA LEU A 166 -10.36 -5.34 -3.63
C LEU A 166 -11.03 -6.43 -4.46
N ILE A 167 -10.24 -7.30 -5.11
CA ILE A 167 -10.75 -8.43 -5.89
C ILE A 167 -11.61 -9.34 -5.01
N CYS A 168 -11.10 -9.75 -3.86
CA CYS A 168 -11.85 -10.57 -2.89
C CYS A 168 -13.17 -9.89 -2.48
N THR A 169 -13.16 -8.58 -2.24
CA THR A 169 -14.37 -7.82 -1.89
C THR A 169 -15.40 -7.83 -3.01
N VAL A 170 -14.98 -7.56 -4.24
CA VAL A 170 -15.87 -7.62 -5.40
C VAL A 170 -16.45 -9.01 -5.60
N CYS A 171 -15.65 -10.07 -5.42
CA CYS A 171 -16.11 -11.45 -5.51
C CYS A 171 -17.05 -11.84 -4.36
N PHE A 172 -16.90 -11.25 -3.17
CA PHE A 172 -17.71 -11.56 -1.98
C PHE A 172 -19.10 -10.89 -2.01
N LEU A 173 -19.22 -9.69 -2.57
CA LEU A 173 -20.48 -8.95 -2.65
C LEU A 173 -21.67 -9.78 -3.19
N PRO A 174 -21.59 -10.47 -4.35
CA PRO A 174 -22.71 -11.26 -4.86
C PRO A 174 -23.08 -12.43 -3.95
N LEU A 175 -22.11 -13.06 -3.28
CA LEU A 175 -22.36 -14.14 -2.32
C LEU A 175 -23.15 -13.63 -1.10
N SER A 176 -22.82 -12.43 -0.61
CA SER A 176 -23.51 -11.81 0.52
C SER A 176 -24.95 -11.39 0.19
N ALA A 177 -25.21 -10.95 -1.05
CA ALA A 177 -26.55 -10.58 -1.51
C ALA A 177 -27.48 -11.79 -1.61
N VAL A 178 -26.98 -12.97 -1.99
CA VAL A 178 -27.74 -14.22 -2.04
C VAL A 178 -28.18 -14.66 -0.63
N THR A 179 -27.34 -14.44 0.40
CA THR A 179 -27.66 -14.84 1.78
C THR A 179 -28.68 -13.93 2.50
N VAL A 180 -28.88 -12.69 2.05
CA VAL A 180 -29.87 -11.76 2.65
C VAL A 180 -31.24 -11.89 1.98
N GLY A 181 -31.32 -12.54 0.81
CA GLY A 181 -32.54 -12.71 0.02
C GLY A 181 -33.35 -13.98 0.30
N CYS A 182 -33.20 -14.62 1.47
CA CYS A 182 -33.98 -15.80 1.89
C CYS A 182 -34.59 -15.58 3.28
#